data_AF-A0A7V9ESA2-F1
#
_entry.id   AF-A0A7V9ESA2-F1
#
_cell.length_a   1.000
_cell.length_b   1.000
_cell.length_c   1.000
_cell.angle_alpha   90.00
_cell.angle_beta   90.00
_cell.angle_gamma   90.00
#
_symmetry.space_group_name_H-M   'P 1'
#
loop_
_entity.id
_entity.type
_entity.pdbx_description
1 polymer ?
#
loop_
_entity_poly.entity_id
_entity_poly.type
_entity_poly.pdbx_seq_one_letter_code
_entity_poly.pdbx_strand_id
1 'polypeptide(L)'
;MTVPSFAEKLTKAGPRKLLALDGGGIRGIIAVEILAQIEKELRSASGNPRLVLADYFDYVAGTSTGAIIATLVSLGFSVDDIRAFYVKSGAEMFHPAKLWERLHTKFDDDNLTRMLKKVAGEETTLGSDKLQTLLMIVLRNATTDSAWPVSSNPRAKYNDLETRGAGSNLHLPLWQLIRASTAAPTYFPPEVVQVGPHQFVFVDGGVTMYNNPAFQLFLMATSESYRLCWPAGEDKILLISVGTGASANADNHLSPREMNLIYNASHIPSALMAAALHEQDFLCRTFGRCLAGDSLDREIADVVGHGIPGVPKLFTYARYNAELSREGLDALGLPQIKPEFVQQMDSVEHIAEMQEVGRAVAKTVKRTHFAGFPPA
;
A
#
# COMPACT_ATOMS: atom_id res chain seq x y z
N MET A 1 -23.09 -8.34 17.92
CA MET A 1 -23.08 -8.74 16.49
C MET A 1 -21.66 -9.16 16.18
N THR A 2 -21.46 -10.40 15.75
CA THR A 2 -20.17 -10.93 15.31
C THR A 2 -19.75 -10.22 14.02
N VAL A 3 -18.51 -9.73 13.96
CA VAL A 3 -17.96 -9.13 12.74
C VAL A 3 -17.86 -10.24 11.69
N PRO A 4 -18.43 -10.08 10.49
CA PRO A 4 -18.40 -11.13 9.48
C PRO A 4 -16.96 -11.44 9.05
N SER A 5 -16.64 -12.72 8.92
CA SER A 5 -15.33 -13.17 8.43
C SER A 5 -15.13 -12.76 6.97
N PHE A 6 -13.88 -12.63 6.50
CA PHE A 6 -13.65 -12.33 5.08
C PHE A 6 -14.21 -13.42 4.15
N ALA A 7 -14.32 -14.67 4.64
CA ALA A 7 -14.94 -15.78 3.92
C ALA A 7 -16.43 -15.52 3.63
N GLU A 8 -17.15 -14.86 4.54
CA GLU A 8 -18.53 -14.43 4.33
C GLU A 8 -18.58 -13.23 3.35
N LYS A 9 -17.57 -12.35 3.38
CA LYS A 9 -17.45 -11.28 2.39
C LYS A 9 -17.22 -11.82 0.98
N LEU A 10 -16.48 -12.93 0.79
CA LEU A 10 -16.24 -13.51 -0.54
C LEU A 10 -17.52 -13.85 -1.30
N THR A 11 -18.56 -14.29 -0.59
CA THR A 11 -19.84 -14.71 -1.19
C THR A 11 -20.91 -13.62 -1.14
N LYS A 12 -20.68 -12.53 -0.41
CA LYS A 12 -21.59 -11.38 -0.32
C LYS A 12 -21.93 -10.83 -1.71
N ALA A 13 -23.24 -10.68 -1.99
CA ALA A 13 -23.71 -10.00 -3.18
C ALA A 13 -23.57 -8.48 -3.06
N GLY A 14 -23.41 -7.80 -4.20
CA GLY A 14 -23.40 -6.34 -4.29
C GLY A 14 -22.02 -5.72 -4.56
N PRO A 15 -21.93 -4.38 -4.48
CA PRO A 15 -20.72 -3.66 -4.85
C PRO A 15 -19.55 -3.92 -3.90
N ARG A 16 -18.35 -4.05 -4.47
CA ARG A 16 -17.08 -4.33 -3.81
C ARG A 16 -16.26 -3.08 -3.58
N LYS A 17 -15.57 -3.01 -2.44
CA LYS A 17 -14.72 -1.87 -2.09
C LYS A 17 -13.29 -2.35 -1.86
N LEU A 18 -12.38 -1.76 -2.61
CA LEU A 18 -10.96 -2.07 -2.65
C LEU A 18 -10.16 -0.90 -2.07
N LEU A 19 -9.14 -1.19 -1.27
CA LEU A 19 -8.19 -0.20 -0.74
C LEU A 19 -6.77 -0.59 -1.12
N ALA A 20 -6.03 0.29 -1.76
CA ALA A 20 -4.63 0.10 -2.13
C ALA A 20 -3.74 1.14 -1.44
N LEU A 21 -2.66 0.67 -0.83
CA LEU A 21 -1.75 1.47 -0.02
C LEU A 21 -0.33 1.38 -0.56
N ASP A 22 0.23 2.53 -0.92
CA ASP A 22 1.56 2.60 -1.52
C ASP A 22 2.67 2.29 -0.51
N GLY A 23 3.84 1.88 -1.02
CA GLY A 23 5.08 1.84 -0.25
C GLY A 23 5.79 3.18 -0.17
N GLY A 24 6.54 3.43 0.92
CA GLY A 24 7.30 4.67 1.08
C GLY A 24 7.95 4.91 2.45
N GLY A 25 8.28 3.85 3.20
CA GLY A 25 8.97 3.95 4.49
C GLY A 25 8.17 4.67 5.57
N ILE A 26 8.83 5.55 6.34
CA ILE A 26 8.19 6.31 7.43
C ILE A 26 7.07 7.25 6.93
N ARG A 27 7.13 7.65 5.65
CA ARG A 27 6.08 8.46 5.00
C ARG A 27 4.72 7.76 4.94
N GLY A 28 4.65 6.48 5.29
CA GLY A 28 3.40 5.79 5.60
C GLY A 28 2.49 6.57 6.57
N ILE A 29 3.05 7.41 7.45
CA ILE A 29 2.25 8.28 8.32
C ILE A 29 1.38 9.30 7.55
N ILE A 30 1.80 9.75 6.36
CA ILE A 30 0.98 10.60 5.47
C ILE A 30 -0.29 9.83 5.08
N ALA A 31 -0.13 8.58 4.65
CA ALA A 31 -1.26 7.71 4.29
C ALA A 31 -2.18 7.46 5.50
N VAL A 32 -1.62 7.27 6.69
CA VAL A 32 -2.40 7.08 7.93
C VAL A 32 -3.30 8.29 8.23
N GLU A 33 -2.81 9.52 8.06
CA GLU A 33 -3.65 10.72 8.29
C GLU A 33 -4.78 10.84 7.26
N ILE A 34 -4.53 10.47 6.00
CA ILE A 34 -5.56 10.42 4.96
C ILE A 34 -6.61 9.36 5.30
N LEU A 35 -6.16 8.15 5.68
CA LEU A 35 -7.04 7.05 6.10
C LEU A 35 -7.89 7.42 7.32
N ALA A 36 -7.36 8.22 8.25
CA ALA A 36 -8.10 8.65 9.43
C ALA A 36 -9.30 9.53 9.05
N GLN A 37 -9.11 10.40 8.04
CA GLN A 37 -10.18 11.20 7.50
C GLN A 37 -11.20 10.36 6.72
N ILE A 38 -10.76 9.34 5.95
CA ILE A 38 -11.66 8.37 5.31
C ILE A 38 -12.51 7.64 6.36
N GLU A 39 -11.88 7.09 7.40
CA GLU A 39 -12.57 6.40 8.50
C GLU A 39 -13.59 7.32 9.19
N LYS A 40 -13.21 8.58 9.43
CA LYS A 40 -14.12 9.60 9.99
C LYS A 40 -15.32 9.88 9.11
N GLU A 41 -15.14 10.05 7.80
CA GLU A 41 -16.26 10.28 6.88
C GLU A 41 -17.20 9.05 6.81
N LEU A 42 -16.64 7.83 6.83
CA LEU A 42 -17.42 6.58 6.86
C LEU A 42 -18.18 6.41 8.18
N ARG A 43 -17.58 6.75 9.33
CA ARG A 43 -18.27 6.79 10.63
C ARG A 43 -19.43 7.78 10.61
N SER A 44 -19.20 8.98 10.05
CA SER A 44 -20.26 9.99 9.96
C SER A 44 -21.38 9.57 9.01
N ALA A 45 -21.07 8.89 7.90
CA ALA A 45 -22.05 8.44 6.92
C ALA A 45 -22.89 7.25 7.42
N SER A 46 -22.28 6.34 8.19
CA SER A 46 -22.98 5.19 8.79
C SER A 46 -23.71 5.52 10.09
N GLY A 47 -23.32 6.59 10.78
CA GLY A 47 -23.75 6.85 12.16
C GLY A 47 -23.14 5.88 13.19
N ASN A 48 -22.19 5.04 12.79
CA ASN A 48 -21.50 4.09 13.68
C ASN A 48 -20.12 4.64 14.07
N PRO A 49 -19.93 5.14 15.31
CA PRO A 49 -18.63 5.68 15.74
C PRO A 49 -17.55 4.61 15.91
N ARG A 50 -17.92 3.32 15.94
CA ARG A 50 -16.98 2.19 16.08
C ARG A 50 -16.57 1.58 14.74
N LEU A 51 -17.09 2.08 13.62
CA LEU A 51 -16.70 1.60 12.30
C LEU A 51 -15.19 1.73 12.13
N VAL A 52 -14.55 0.65 11.70
CA VAL A 52 -13.17 0.64 11.23
C VAL A 52 -13.13 0.39 9.73
N LEU A 53 -12.03 0.73 9.07
CA LEU A 53 -11.89 0.53 7.62
C LEU A 53 -12.14 -0.92 7.18
N ALA A 54 -11.84 -1.89 8.03
CA ALA A 54 -12.13 -3.30 7.80
C ALA A 54 -13.62 -3.61 7.64
N ASP A 55 -14.53 -2.84 8.27
CA ASP A 55 -15.97 -3.02 8.12
C ASP A 55 -16.47 -2.59 6.73
N TYR A 56 -15.76 -1.65 6.11
CA TYR A 56 -16.13 -1.04 4.85
C TYR A 56 -15.46 -1.70 3.63
N PHE A 57 -14.16 -1.94 3.70
CA PHE A 57 -13.39 -2.53 2.59
C PHE A 57 -13.49 -4.06 2.56
N ASP A 58 -13.57 -4.60 1.36
CA ASP A 58 -13.65 -6.05 1.11
C ASP A 58 -12.27 -6.66 0.81
N TYR A 59 -11.38 -5.87 0.19
CA TYR A 59 -10.04 -6.31 -0.19
C TYR A 59 -9.04 -5.14 -0.05
N VAL A 60 -8.04 -5.31 0.82
CA VAL A 60 -7.01 -4.32 1.10
C VAL A 60 -5.67 -4.82 0.59
N ALA A 61 -4.92 -3.96 -0.09
CA ALA A 61 -3.59 -4.24 -0.60
C ALA A 61 -2.56 -3.25 -0.08
N GLY A 62 -1.34 -3.73 0.09
CA GLY A 62 -0.22 -2.89 0.48
C GLY A 62 1.12 -3.37 -0.02
N THR A 63 2.01 -2.41 -0.23
CA THR A 63 3.43 -2.64 -0.56
C THR A 63 4.31 -1.97 0.50
N SER A 64 5.34 -2.66 1.00
CA SER A 64 6.26 -2.11 2.01
C SER A 64 5.52 -1.57 3.25
N THR A 65 5.74 -0.32 3.65
CA THR A 65 4.96 0.34 4.72
C THR A 65 3.45 0.21 4.52
N GLY A 66 2.97 0.26 3.27
CA GLY A 66 1.57 0.02 2.92
C GLY A 66 1.13 -1.41 3.26
N ALA A 67 2.00 -2.41 3.19
CA ALA A 67 1.69 -3.78 3.60
C ALA A 67 1.50 -3.91 5.13
N ILE A 68 2.25 -3.12 5.91
CA ILE A 68 2.04 -3.02 7.36
C ILE A 68 0.63 -2.47 7.61
N ILE A 69 0.32 -1.31 7.03
CA ILE A 69 -0.98 -0.63 7.20
C ILE A 69 -2.12 -1.52 6.71
N ALA A 70 -1.99 -2.15 5.52
CA ALA A 70 -2.97 -3.05 4.94
C ALA A 70 -3.26 -4.25 5.85
N THR A 71 -2.22 -4.82 6.46
CA THR A 71 -2.38 -5.94 7.40
C THR A 71 -3.13 -5.49 8.66
N LEU A 72 -2.76 -4.35 9.26
CA LEU A 72 -3.44 -3.85 10.46
C LEU A 72 -4.90 -3.48 10.19
N VAL A 73 -5.18 -2.82 9.06
CA VAL A 73 -6.56 -2.60 8.60
C VAL A 73 -7.28 -3.93 8.44
N SER A 74 -6.66 -4.93 7.81
CA SER A 74 -7.28 -6.24 7.59
C SER A 74 -7.51 -7.02 8.89
N LEU A 75 -6.74 -6.75 9.95
CA LEU A 75 -6.95 -7.29 11.30
C LEU A 75 -8.00 -6.52 12.11
N GLY A 76 -8.58 -5.45 11.55
CA GLY A 76 -9.62 -4.66 12.20
C GLY A 76 -9.12 -3.58 13.17
N PHE A 77 -7.87 -3.14 13.03
CA PHE A 77 -7.36 -2.02 13.81
C PHE A 77 -8.02 -0.71 13.37
N SER A 78 -8.31 0.17 14.33
CA SER A 78 -8.72 1.54 13.99
C SER A 78 -7.53 2.30 13.40
N VAL A 79 -7.81 3.33 12.58
CA VAL A 79 -6.70 4.13 12.04
C VAL A 79 -5.93 4.86 13.15
N ASP A 80 -6.59 5.18 14.27
CA ASP A 80 -5.92 5.76 15.44
C ASP A 80 -4.93 4.79 16.10
N ASP A 81 -5.24 3.49 16.15
CA ASP A 81 -4.31 2.46 16.63
C ASP A 81 -3.09 2.33 15.71
N ILE A 82 -3.33 2.36 14.39
CA ILE A 82 -2.27 2.34 13.38
C ILE A 82 -1.38 3.59 13.51
N ARG A 83 -1.97 4.78 13.69
CA ARG A 83 -1.22 6.01 13.95
C ARG A 83 -0.35 5.89 15.19
N ALA A 84 -0.93 5.39 16.28
CA ALA A 84 -0.20 5.22 17.54
C ALA A 84 0.96 4.23 17.39
N PHE A 85 0.79 3.17 16.60
CA PHE A 85 1.86 2.25 16.26
C PHE A 85 3.02 2.96 15.54
N TYR A 86 2.75 3.71 14.46
CA TYR A 86 3.81 4.43 13.73
C TYR A 86 4.52 5.49 14.58
N VAL A 87 3.79 6.25 15.40
CA VAL A 87 4.40 7.30 16.24
C VAL A 87 5.27 6.70 17.34
N LYS A 88 4.84 5.59 17.97
CA LYS A 88 5.60 4.94 19.05
C LYS A 88 6.76 4.11 18.53
N SER A 89 6.56 3.42 17.41
CA SER A 89 7.52 2.47 16.86
C SER A 89 8.38 3.03 15.74
N GLY A 90 8.11 4.25 15.24
CA GLY A 90 8.80 4.83 14.09
C GLY A 90 10.32 4.83 14.24
N ALA A 91 10.83 5.34 15.37
CA ALA A 91 12.26 5.32 15.67
C ALA A 91 12.83 3.89 15.61
N GLU A 92 12.19 2.93 16.27
CA GLU A 92 12.66 1.53 16.30
C GLU A 92 12.53 0.81 14.95
N MET A 93 11.51 1.14 14.14
CA MET A 93 11.21 0.50 12.86
C MET A 93 12.12 0.98 11.73
N PHE A 94 12.52 2.26 11.74
CA PHE A 94 13.23 2.90 10.64
C PHE A 94 14.66 3.33 10.99
N HIS A 95 15.20 2.91 12.13
CA HIS A 95 16.63 3.06 12.41
C HIS A 95 17.47 2.29 11.37
N PRO A 96 18.41 2.97 10.67
CA PRO A 96 19.28 2.31 9.70
C PRO A 96 20.14 1.23 10.37
N ALA A 97 20.13 0.01 9.83
CA ALA A 97 21.03 -1.04 10.29
C ALA A 97 22.50 -0.62 10.10
N LYS A 98 23.31 -0.68 11.17
CA LYS A 98 24.73 -0.31 11.10
C LYS A 98 25.47 -1.28 10.19
N LEU A 99 26.50 -0.80 9.49
CA LEU A 99 27.29 -1.58 8.52
C LEU A 99 27.81 -2.92 9.10
N TRP A 100 28.13 -2.94 10.39
CA TRP A 100 28.63 -4.11 11.15
C TRP A 100 27.53 -5.14 11.46
N GLU A 101 26.27 -4.71 11.62
CA GLU A 101 25.11 -5.59 11.86
C GLU A 101 24.73 -6.37 10.59
N ARG A 102 25.13 -5.87 9.41
CA ARG A 102 24.92 -6.52 8.10
C ARG A 102 25.75 -7.78 7.89
N LEU A 103 26.85 -7.94 8.64
CA LEU A 103 27.74 -9.11 8.53
C LEU A 103 27.38 -10.24 9.49
N HIS A 104 26.52 -9.99 10.49
CA HIS A 104 26.31 -10.90 11.63
C HIS A 104 24.86 -11.24 11.98
N THR A 105 23.85 -10.72 11.28
CA THR A 105 22.45 -10.96 11.67
C THR A 105 21.94 -12.30 11.17
N LYS A 106 21.74 -13.24 12.11
CA LYS A 106 20.71 -14.28 11.96
C LYS A 106 19.33 -13.59 11.94
N PHE A 107 18.49 -13.99 10.99
CA PHE A 107 17.22 -13.39 10.59
C PHE A 107 16.11 -13.31 11.65
N ASP A 108 16.34 -13.70 12.91
CA ASP A 108 15.26 -13.87 13.92
C ASP A 108 15.22 -12.78 15.01
N ASP A 109 16.21 -11.86 15.08
CA ASP A 109 16.41 -11.02 16.27
C ASP A 109 16.46 -9.50 16.01
N ASP A 110 15.93 -9.03 14.87
CA ASP A 110 15.78 -7.59 14.63
C ASP A 110 14.52 -7.00 15.33
N ASN A 111 14.60 -5.76 15.80
CA ASN A 111 13.51 -5.08 16.53
C ASN A 111 12.20 -5.06 15.71
N LEU A 112 12.32 -4.89 14.40
CA LEU A 112 11.19 -4.86 13.47
C LEU A 112 10.42 -6.18 13.48
N THR A 113 11.11 -7.32 13.43
CA THR A 113 10.50 -8.65 13.50
C THR A 113 9.73 -8.83 14.81
N ARG A 114 10.32 -8.45 15.96
CA ARG A 114 9.63 -8.51 17.26
C ARG A 114 8.37 -7.64 17.29
N MET A 115 8.43 -6.44 16.73
CA MET A 115 7.26 -5.55 16.63
C MET A 115 6.17 -6.12 15.72
N LEU A 116 6.55 -6.64 14.55
CA LEU A 116 5.62 -7.25 13.60
C LEU A 116 4.95 -8.50 14.17
N LYS A 117 5.71 -9.38 14.84
CA LYS A 117 5.17 -10.53 15.57
C LYS A 117 4.19 -10.12 16.66
N LYS A 118 4.50 -9.05 17.41
CA LYS A 118 3.62 -8.52 18.46
C LYS A 118 2.31 -7.97 17.90
N VAL A 119 2.36 -7.21 16.80
CA VAL A 119 1.18 -6.51 16.27
C VAL A 119 0.31 -7.38 15.36
N ALA A 120 0.92 -8.21 14.50
CA ALA A 120 0.19 -9.12 13.62
C ALA A 120 -0.16 -10.45 14.32
N GLY A 121 0.57 -10.80 15.39
CA GLY A 121 0.51 -12.10 16.07
C GLY A 121 1.49 -13.08 15.43
N GLU A 122 2.35 -13.69 16.25
CA GLU A 122 3.42 -14.60 15.80
C GLU A 122 2.89 -15.82 15.03
N GLU A 123 1.77 -16.37 15.50
CA GLU A 123 1.10 -17.53 14.88
C GLU A 123 0.03 -17.15 13.85
N THR A 124 -0.18 -15.84 13.60
CA THR A 124 -1.20 -15.41 12.64
C THR A 124 -0.67 -15.59 11.22
N THR A 125 -1.34 -16.41 10.43
CA THR A 125 -0.99 -16.69 9.03
C THR A 125 -1.86 -15.92 8.04
N LEU A 126 -1.47 -15.91 6.77
CA LEU A 126 -2.23 -15.28 5.68
C LEU A 126 -3.65 -15.85 5.52
N GLY A 127 -3.88 -17.10 5.92
CA GLY A 127 -5.19 -17.74 5.92
C GLY A 127 -5.97 -17.64 7.24
N SER A 128 -5.50 -16.85 8.22
CA SER A 128 -6.14 -16.76 9.53
C SER A 128 -7.54 -16.15 9.46
N ASP A 129 -8.45 -16.69 10.27
CA ASP A 129 -9.79 -16.19 10.54
C ASP A 129 -9.83 -14.83 11.26
N LYS A 130 -8.69 -14.38 11.81
CA LYS A 130 -8.54 -13.03 12.37
C LYS A 130 -8.62 -11.93 11.31
N LEU A 131 -8.38 -12.27 10.03
CA LEU A 131 -8.53 -11.31 8.93
C LEU A 131 -10.02 -11.02 8.68
N GLN A 132 -10.38 -9.74 8.75
CA GLN A 132 -11.72 -9.23 8.51
C GLN A 132 -11.94 -8.81 7.04
N THR A 133 -10.87 -8.74 6.24
CA THR A 133 -10.92 -8.43 4.80
C THR A 133 -9.98 -9.37 4.03
N LEU A 134 -10.15 -9.48 2.71
CA LEU A 134 -9.08 -10.04 1.89
C LEU A 134 -7.84 -9.13 1.98
N LEU A 135 -6.66 -9.72 2.03
CA LEU A 135 -5.39 -9.02 2.14
C LEU A 135 -4.50 -9.39 0.95
N MET A 136 -3.89 -8.39 0.33
CA MET A 136 -2.83 -8.55 -0.67
C MET A 136 -1.56 -7.86 -0.19
N ILE A 137 -0.44 -8.57 -0.20
CA ILE A 137 0.87 -8.03 0.10
C ILE A 137 1.74 -8.18 -1.14
N VAL A 138 2.40 -7.10 -1.56
CA VAL A 138 3.35 -7.15 -2.67
C VAL A 138 4.76 -7.39 -2.13
N LEU A 139 5.44 -8.36 -2.74
CA LEU A 139 6.81 -8.76 -2.45
C LEU A 139 7.60 -8.82 -3.76
N ARG A 140 8.94 -8.80 -3.69
CA ARG A 140 9.78 -9.24 -4.82
C ARG A 140 10.50 -10.52 -4.45
N ASN A 141 10.27 -11.59 -5.21
CA ASN A 141 11.04 -12.82 -5.11
C ASN A 141 12.37 -12.63 -5.87
N ALA A 142 13.46 -12.45 -5.13
CA ALA A 142 14.80 -12.29 -5.69
C ALA A 142 15.35 -13.61 -6.26
N THR A 143 14.90 -14.77 -5.73
CA THR A 143 15.32 -16.08 -6.22
C THR A 143 14.77 -16.38 -7.61
N THR A 144 13.54 -15.94 -7.91
CA THR A 144 12.89 -16.16 -9.23
C THR A 144 12.87 -14.92 -10.12
N ASP A 145 13.46 -13.81 -9.66
CA ASP A 145 13.46 -12.51 -10.32
C ASP A 145 12.07 -12.03 -10.75
N SER A 146 11.09 -12.13 -9.84
CA SER A 146 9.69 -11.79 -10.14
C SER A 146 9.00 -11.06 -9.00
N ALA A 147 8.03 -10.22 -9.36
CA ALA A 147 7.09 -9.70 -8.39
C ALA A 147 6.19 -10.82 -7.85
N TRP A 148 5.85 -10.76 -6.58
CA TRP A 148 5.02 -11.74 -5.90
C TRP A 148 3.91 -11.05 -5.09
N PRO A 149 2.83 -10.60 -5.75
CA PRO A 149 1.62 -10.19 -5.06
C PRO A 149 0.93 -11.43 -4.48
N VAL A 150 1.06 -11.62 -3.17
CA VAL A 150 0.45 -12.73 -2.44
C VAL A 150 -0.89 -12.28 -1.84
N SER A 151 -1.91 -13.12 -1.94
CA SER A 151 -3.28 -12.81 -1.52
C SER A 151 -3.80 -13.83 -0.52
N SER A 152 -4.64 -13.41 0.42
CA SER A 152 -5.38 -14.31 1.32
C SER A 152 -6.61 -14.97 0.66
N ASN A 153 -6.86 -14.73 -0.63
CA ASN A 153 -7.96 -15.37 -1.36
C ASN A 153 -7.81 -16.91 -1.36
N PRO A 154 -8.68 -17.68 -0.67
CA PRO A 154 -8.56 -19.13 -0.58
C PRO A 154 -8.76 -19.83 -1.92
N ARG A 155 -9.38 -19.17 -2.90
CA ARG A 155 -9.60 -19.71 -4.24
C ARG A 155 -8.38 -19.58 -5.15
N ALA A 156 -7.36 -18.78 -4.77
CA ALA A 156 -6.20 -18.55 -5.61
C ALA A 156 -5.40 -19.84 -5.85
N LYS A 157 -4.77 -19.95 -7.03
CA LYS A 157 -4.03 -21.17 -7.45
C LYS A 157 -3.00 -21.67 -6.42
N TYR A 158 -2.27 -20.76 -5.78
CA TYR A 158 -1.23 -21.11 -4.80
C TYR A 158 -1.75 -21.23 -3.35
N ASN A 159 -3.05 -21.02 -3.16
CA ASN A 159 -3.75 -21.15 -1.87
C ASN A 159 -4.61 -22.41 -1.78
N ASP A 160 -4.83 -23.07 -2.91
CA ASP A 160 -5.57 -24.31 -3.06
C ASP A 160 -4.96 -25.42 -2.16
N LEU A 161 -5.65 -25.73 -1.06
CA LEU A 161 -5.18 -26.67 -0.05
C LEU A 161 -5.14 -28.11 -0.54
N GLU A 162 -6.00 -28.48 -1.50
CA GLU A 162 -6.03 -29.83 -2.07
C GLU A 162 -4.77 -30.11 -2.89
N THR A 163 -4.36 -29.13 -3.69
CA THR A 163 -3.19 -29.30 -4.58
C THR A 163 -1.87 -28.91 -3.92
N ARG A 164 -1.88 -27.99 -2.95
CA ARG A 164 -0.66 -27.44 -2.34
C ARG A 164 -0.37 -28.02 -0.94
N GLY A 165 -1.38 -28.45 -0.19
CA GLY A 165 -1.24 -28.86 1.20
C GLY A 165 -0.43 -27.85 2.02
N ALA A 166 0.63 -28.32 2.69
CA ALA A 166 1.55 -27.48 3.45
C ALA A 166 2.31 -26.41 2.63
N GLY A 167 2.34 -26.53 1.30
CA GLY A 167 2.92 -25.55 0.38
C GLY A 167 1.95 -24.44 -0.07
N SER A 168 0.79 -24.33 0.58
CA SER A 168 -0.17 -23.24 0.37
C SER A 168 0.34 -21.94 0.97
N ASN A 169 0.19 -20.81 0.26
CA ASN A 169 0.63 -19.52 0.79
C ASN A 169 -0.23 -19.08 2.00
N LEU A 170 -1.40 -19.68 2.22
CA LEU A 170 -2.25 -19.40 3.37
C LEU A 170 -1.59 -19.78 4.71
N HIS A 171 -0.60 -20.68 4.69
CA HIS A 171 0.16 -21.06 5.89
C HIS A 171 1.31 -20.11 6.21
N LEU A 172 1.62 -19.15 5.34
CA LEU A 172 2.74 -18.24 5.56
C LEU A 172 2.43 -17.26 6.70
N PRO A 173 3.34 -17.08 7.67
CA PRO A 173 3.15 -16.12 8.77
C PRO A 173 3.01 -14.69 8.24
N LEU A 174 2.01 -13.95 8.72
CA LEU A 174 1.79 -12.57 8.28
C LEU A 174 2.99 -11.68 8.61
N TRP A 175 3.55 -11.80 9.82
CA TRP A 175 4.71 -11.00 10.22
C TRP A 175 5.89 -11.18 9.26
N GLN A 176 6.08 -12.40 8.73
CA GLN A 176 7.17 -12.71 7.82
C GLN A 176 6.92 -12.15 6.42
N LEU A 177 5.67 -12.25 5.93
CA LEU A 177 5.28 -11.61 4.66
C LEU A 177 5.45 -10.09 4.73
N ILE A 178 5.05 -9.47 5.84
CA ILE A 178 5.24 -8.03 6.04
C ILE A 178 6.73 -7.69 6.07
N ARG A 179 7.55 -8.46 6.82
CA ARG A 179 9.00 -8.25 6.92
C ARG A 179 9.71 -8.38 5.57
N ALA A 180 9.26 -9.32 4.74
CA ALA A 180 9.71 -9.49 3.36
C ALA A 180 9.31 -8.28 2.48
N SER A 181 8.09 -7.77 2.65
CA SER A 181 7.59 -6.61 1.89
C SER A 181 8.32 -5.33 2.23
N THR A 182 8.84 -5.20 3.45
CA THR A 182 9.56 -4.01 3.94
C THR A 182 11.08 -4.16 3.86
N ALA A 183 11.60 -5.25 3.28
CA ALA A 183 13.03 -5.55 3.20
C ALA A 183 13.73 -4.70 2.11
N ALA A 184 13.70 -3.37 2.26
CA ALA A 184 14.20 -2.43 1.27
C ALA A 184 15.71 -2.62 1.09
N PRO A 185 16.20 -2.83 -0.16
CA PRO A 185 17.63 -2.97 -0.41
C PRO A 185 18.39 -1.80 0.20
N THR A 186 19.54 -2.08 0.80
CA THR A 186 20.39 -1.13 1.55
C THR A 186 19.88 -0.66 2.91
N TYR A 187 18.60 -0.87 3.24
CA TYR A 187 18.02 -0.52 4.56
C TYR A 187 17.87 -1.73 5.47
N PHE A 188 17.34 -2.83 4.92
CA PHE A 188 17.06 -4.06 5.66
C PHE A 188 17.61 -5.28 4.92
N PRO A 189 18.04 -6.32 5.65
CA PRO A 189 18.45 -7.58 5.02
C PRO A 189 17.24 -8.27 4.34
N PRO A 190 17.46 -9.01 3.24
CA PRO A 190 16.43 -9.79 2.54
C PRO A 190 15.75 -10.82 3.45
N GLU A 191 14.50 -11.18 3.22
CA GLU A 191 13.80 -12.18 4.03
C GLU A 191 13.79 -13.56 3.35
N VAL A 192 14.06 -14.64 4.10
CA VAL A 192 14.01 -16.00 3.56
C VAL A 192 12.72 -16.68 4.00
N VAL A 193 11.82 -16.95 3.05
CA VAL A 193 10.52 -17.58 3.33
C VAL A 193 10.51 -19.00 2.80
N GLN A 194 10.12 -19.95 3.66
CA GLN A 194 9.91 -21.35 3.31
C GLN A 194 8.50 -21.53 2.74
N VAL A 195 8.38 -22.02 1.51
CA VAL A 195 7.11 -22.33 0.84
C VAL A 195 7.10 -23.81 0.46
N GLY A 196 6.46 -24.64 1.29
CA GLY A 196 6.54 -26.10 1.15
C GLY A 196 8.00 -26.57 1.22
N PRO A 197 8.52 -27.32 0.24
CA PRO A 197 9.90 -27.80 0.24
C PRO A 197 10.93 -26.75 -0.24
N HIS A 198 10.50 -25.58 -0.72
CA HIS A 198 11.38 -24.60 -1.34
C HIS A 198 11.65 -23.40 -0.42
N GLN A 199 12.89 -22.89 -0.45
CA GLN A 199 13.27 -21.63 0.15
C GLN A 199 13.39 -20.57 -0.93
N PHE A 200 12.80 -19.41 -0.69
CA PHE A 200 12.88 -18.26 -1.57
C PHE A 200 13.37 -17.05 -0.78
N VAL A 201 14.18 -16.23 -1.44
CA VAL A 201 14.70 -14.97 -0.90
C VAL A 201 13.84 -13.83 -1.43
N PHE A 202 13.37 -12.99 -0.51
CA PHE A 202 12.50 -11.87 -0.79
C PHE A 202 13.14 -10.54 -0.42
N VAL A 203 12.82 -9.52 -1.21
CA VAL A 203 13.13 -8.11 -0.93
C VAL A 203 11.87 -7.28 -1.09
N ASP A 204 11.96 -6.00 -0.70
CA ASP A 204 10.84 -5.07 -0.71
C ASP A 204 10.06 -5.06 -2.03
N GLY A 205 8.73 -5.09 -1.92
CA GLY A 205 7.81 -5.10 -3.06
C GLY A 205 7.83 -3.79 -3.87
N GLY A 206 8.33 -2.70 -3.29
CA GLY A 206 8.55 -1.42 -3.95
C GLY A 206 9.63 -1.47 -5.03
N VAL A 207 10.48 -2.51 -5.05
CA VAL A 207 11.42 -2.81 -6.14
C VAL A 207 10.72 -3.56 -7.28
N THR A 208 9.45 -3.23 -7.54
CA THR A 208 8.64 -3.79 -8.62
C THR A 208 7.75 -2.70 -9.19
N MET A 209 7.00 -3.02 -10.25
CA MET A 209 5.99 -2.11 -10.81
C MET A 209 4.79 -1.85 -9.88
N TYR A 210 4.74 -2.50 -8.72
CA TYR A 210 3.59 -2.52 -7.83
C TYR A 210 3.84 -1.78 -6.51
N ASN A 211 4.68 -0.73 -6.50
CA ASN A 211 4.79 0.14 -5.34
C ASN A 211 3.45 0.85 -5.03
N ASN A 212 2.65 1.11 -6.07
CA ASN A 212 1.21 1.39 -5.97
C ASN A 212 0.47 0.13 -6.42
N PRO A 213 -0.14 -0.64 -5.50
CA PRO A 213 -0.76 -1.91 -5.86
C PRO A 213 -2.17 -1.77 -6.44
N ALA A 214 -2.67 -0.56 -6.74
CA ALA A 214 -4.07 -0.32 -7.06
C ALA A 214 -4.60 -1.07 -8.29
N PHE A 215 -3.92 -0.95 -9.44
CA PHE A 215 -4.40 -1.62 -10.65
C PHE A 215 -4.21 -3.13 -10.56
N GLN A 216 -3.10 -3.57 -9.96
CA GLN A 216 -2.89 -4.99 -9.65
C GLN A 216 -3.97 -5.57 -8.72
N LEU A 217 -4.42 -4.82 -7.71
CA LEU A 217 -5.52 -5.21 -6.82
C LEU A 217 -6.83 -5.39 -7.60
N PHE A 218 -7.13 -4.47 -8.52
CA PHE A 218 -8.28 -4.60 -9.42
C PHE A 218 -8.20 -5.86 -10.29
N LEU A 219 -7.03 -6.14 -10.88
CA LEU A 219 -6.81 -7.36 -11.67
C LEU A 219 -6.99 -8.61 -10.81
N MET A 220 -6.48 -8.63 -9.58
CA MET A 220 -6.65 -9.76 -8.66
C MET A 220 -8.09 -9.97 -8.23
N ALA A 221 -8.87 -8.90 -8.07
CA ALA A 221 -10.29 -8.97 -7.74
C ALA A 221 -11.16 -9.50 -8.88
N THR A 222 -10.81 -9.19 -10.14
CA THR A 222 -11.73 -9.35 -11.28
C THR A 222 -11.31 -10.41 -12.29
N SER A 223 -10.01 -10.65 -12.48
CA SER A 223 -9.52 -11.57 -13.50
C SER A 223 -9.72 -13.04 -13.09
N GLU A 224 -10.10 -13.86 -14.07
CA GLU A 224 -10.27 -15.32 -13.93
C GLU A 224 -8.98 -16.00 -13.45
N SER A 225 -7.81 -15.48 -13.84
CA SER A 225 -6.51 -16.03 -13.43
C SER A 225 -6.32 -16.05 -11.91
N TYR A 226 -6.97 -15.13 -11.19
CA TYR A 226 -6.93 -15.02 -9.74
C TYR A 226 -8.15 -15.61 -9.03
N ARG A 227 -9.14 -16.10 -9.80
CA ARG A 227 -10.29 -16.92 -9.33
C ARG A 227 -11.22 -16.22 -8.32
N LEU A 228 -11.13 -14.89 -8.18
CA LEU A 228 -12.14 -14.09 -7.45
C LEU A 228 -13.32 -13.74 -8.35
N CYS A 229 -13.04 -13.33 -9.59
CA CYS A 229 -14.03 -13.05 -10.63
C CYS A 229 -15.14 -12.09 -10.17
N TRP A 230 -14.82 -11.08 -9.35
CA TRP A 230 -15.80 -10.06 -9.00
C TRP A 230 -16.21 -9.26 -10.24
N PRO A 231 -17.50 -8.95 -10.40
CA PRO A 231 -17.98 -8.24 -11.57
C PRO A 231 -17.39 -6.83 -11.61
N ALA A 232 -16.76 -6.48 -12.72
CA ALA A 232 -16.31 -5.12 -13.00
C ALA A 232 -17.49 -4.23 -13.43
N GLY A 233 -17.42 -2.96 -13.07
CA GLY A 233 -18.39 -1.92 -13.39
C GLY A 233 -18.23 -0.71 -12.47
N GLU A 234 -18.50 0.49 -12.97
CA GLU A 234 -18.37 1.71 -12.18
C GLU A 234 -19.29 1.77 -10.95
N ASP A 235 -20.42 1.07 -10.98
CA ASP A 235 -21.36 0.89 -9.87
C ASP A 235 -21.12 -0.40 -9.08
N LYS A 236 -20.16 -1.24 -9.52
CA LYS A 236 -19.84 -2.54 -8.92
C LYS A 236 -18.58 -2.52 -8.08
N ILE A 237 -17.59 -1.70 -8.43
CA ILE A 237 -16.31 -1.65 -7.72
C ILE A 237 -15.92 -0.21 -7.39
N LEU A 238 -15.61 0.05 -6.13
CA LEU A 238 -14.88 1.23 -5.69
C LEU A 238 -13.43 0.83 -5.41
N LEU A 239 -12.47 1.56 -5.97
CA LEU A 239 -11.05 1.42 -5.67
C LEU A 239 -10.51 2.74 -5.12
N ILE A 240 -10.11 2.74 -3.86
CA ILE A 240 -9.42 3.86 -3.22
C ILE A 240 -7.93 3.54 -3.17
N SER A 241 -7.11 4.47 -3.64
CA SER A 241 -5.65 4.39 -3.57
C SER A 241 -5.11 5.53 -2.70
N VAL A 242 -4.28 5.20 -1.71
CA VAL A 242 -3.67 6.18 -0.81
C VAL A 242 -2.16 6.09 -0.92
N GLY A 243 -1.54 7.18 -1.37
CA GLY A 243 -0.10 7.29 -1.51
C GLY A 243 0.60 7.79 -0.25
N THR A 244 1.92 7.62 -0.21
CA THR A 244 2.80 8.09 0.87
C THR A 244 3.58 9.34 0.48
N GLY A 245 3.10 10.08 -0.52
CA GLY A 245 3.80 11.19 -1.13
C GLY A 245 4.73 10.79 -2.27
N ALA A 246 4.72 11.60 -3.32
CA ALA A 246 5.63 11.53 -4.47
C ALA A 246 6.58 12.72 -4.44
N SER A 247 7.80 12.53 -4.94
CA SER A 247 8.75 13.61 -5.18
C SER A 247 9.24 13.50 -6.62
N ALA A 248 8.77 14.38 -7.50
CA ALA A 248 9.44 14.58 -8.77
C ALA A 248 10.73 15.37 -8.49
N ASN A 249 11.88 14.69 -8.46
CA ASN A 249 13.18 15.35 -8.44
C ASN A 249 13.49 15.93 -9.83
N ALA A 250 12.67 16.87 -10.29
CA ALA A 250 12.89 17.59 -11.53
C ALA A 250 14.01 18.61 -11.32
N ASP A 251 15.18 18.34 -11.88
CA ASP A 251 16.31 19.27 -11.88
C ASP A 251 16.46 19.90 -13.27
N ASN A 252 15.96 21.14 -13.40
CA ASN A 252 16.06 21.93 -14.63
C ASN A 252 17.50 22.44 -14.92
N HIS A 253 18.44 22.21 -13.99
CA HIS A 253 19.83 22.60 -14.11
C HIS A 253 20.78 21.41 -14.29
N LEU A 254 20.25 20.18 -14.37
CA LEU A 254 21.04 18.96 -14.50
C LEU A 254 21.90 19.00 -15.77
N SER A 255 23.22 18.94 -15.61
CA SER A 255 24.14 18.87 -16.73
C SER A 255 24.50 17.42 -17.08
N PRO A 256 24.79 17.09 -18.36
CA PRO A 256 25.21 15.74 -18.74
C PRO A 256 26.48 15.23 -18.03
N ARG A 257 27.32 16.13 -17.49
CA ARG A 257 28.55 15.78 -16.77
C ARG A 257 28.27 15.31 -15.33
N GLU A 258 27.14 15.70 -14.77
CA GLU A 258 26.71 15.30 -13.42
C GLU A 258 26.07 13.91 -13.42
N MET A 259 25.58 13.43 -14.58
CA MET A 259 25.03 12.09 -14.80
C MET A 259 26.11 10.99 -14.85
N ASN A 260 27.02 10.99 -13.88
CA ASN A 260 28.04 9.96 -13.73
C ASN A 260 27.46 8.67 -13.10
N LEU A 261 28.29 7.63 -12.97
CA LEU A 261 27.87 6.33 -12.44
C LEU A 261 27.28 6.44 -11.01
N ILE A 262 27.80 7.34 -10.17
CA ILE A 262 27.33 7.55 -8.79
C ILE A 262 25.95 8.21 -8.81
N TYR A 263 25.76 9.23 -9.64
CA TYR A 263 24.45 9.87 -9.84
C TYR A 263 23.41 8.86 -10.33
N ASN A 264 23.74 8.09 -11.36
CA ASN A 264 22.83 7.09 -11.93
C ASN A 264 22.47 6.00 -10.90
N ALA A 265 23.43 5.53 -10.10
CA ALA A 265 23.19 4.54 -9.06
C ALA A 265 22.25 5.04 -7.95
N SER A 266 22.26 6.35 -7.65
CA SER A 266 21.40 6.94 -6.61
C SER A 266 20.03 7.41 -7.13
N HIS A 267 19.90 7.75 -8.42
CA HIS A 267 18.67 8.34 -8.98
C HIS A 267 17.82 7.39 -9.81
N ILE A 268 18.41 6.39 -10.49
CA ILE A 268 17.62 5.46 -11.33
C ILE A 268 16.60 4.66 -10.51
N PRO A 269 16.92 4.10 -9.33
CA PRO A 269 15.95 3.33 -8.55
C PRO A 269 14.72 4.15 -8.15
N SER A 270 14.91 5.38 -7.66
CA SER A 270 13.80 6.26 -7.29
C SER A 270 13.00 6.74 -8.50
N ALA A 271 13.65 7.02 -9.63
CA ALA A 271 12.98 7.35 -10.89
C ALA A 271 12.13 6.19 -11.42
N LEU A 272 12.63 4.95 -11.38
CA LEU A 272 11.88 3.76 -11.79
C LEU A 272 10.70 3.50 -10.85
N MET A 273 10.87 3.67 -9.54
CA MET A 273 9.78 3.58 -8.58
C MET A 273 8.71 4.65 -8.83
N ALA A 274 9.09 5.88 -9.11
CA ALA A 274 8.16 6.96 -9.47
C ALA A 274 7.42 6.66 -10.78
N ALA A 275 8.12 6.19 -11.81
CA ALA A 275 7.51 5.78 -13.07
C ALA A 275 6.50 4.64 -12.86
N ALA A 276 6.84 3.64 -12.05
CA ALA A 276 5.93 2.55 -11.68
C ALA A 276 4.67 3.06 -10.95
N LEU A 277 4.83 3.96 -9.98
CA LEU A 277 3.72 4.58 -9.27
C LEU A 277 2.77 5.32 -10.23
N HIS A 278 3.32 6.13 -11.12
CA HIS A 278 2.57 6.92 -12.10
C HIS A 278 1.85 6.03 -13.11
N GLU A 279 2.50 4.97 -13.60
CA GLU A 279 1.88 4.05 -14.56
C GLU A 279 0.67 3.33 -13.94
N GLN A 280 0.78 2.85 -12.70
CA GLN A 280 -0.34 2.19 -12.00
C GLN A 280 -1.52 3.16 -11.78
N ASP A 281 -1.24 4.42 -11.43
CA ASP A 281 -2.26 5.46 -11.29
C ASP A 281 -2.91 5.80 -12.64
N PHE A 282 -2.10 6.01 -13.68
CA PHE A 282 -2.57 6.27 -15.03
C PHE A 282 -3.50 5.17 -15.55
N LEU A 283 -3.13 3.89 -15.36
CA LEU A 283 -3.99 2.75 -15.70
C LEU A 283 -5.31 2.81 -14.92
N CYS A 284 -5.27 3.13 -13.63
CA CYS A 284 -6.47 3.28 -12.82
C CYS A 284 -7.38 4.42 -13.31
N ARG A 285 -6.84 5.57 -13.71
CA ARG A 285 -7.64 6.69 -14.24
C ARG A 285 -8.17 6.43 -15.65
N THR A 286 -7.40 5.68 -16.45
CA THR A 286 -7.79 5.32 -17.82
C THR A 286 -8.96 4.34 -17.82
N PHE A 287 -8.88 3.26 -17.04
CA PHE A 287 -9.91 2.21 -16.99
C PHE A 287 -11.00 2.44 -15.95
N GLY A 288 -10.71 3.23 -14.91
CA GLY A 288 -11.68 3.62 -13.88
C GLY A 288 -12.32 4.97 -14.15
N ARG A 289 -13.48 5.22 -13.54
CA ARG A 289 -14.07 6.54 -13.42
C ARG A 289 -13.40 7.27 -12.27
N CYS A 290 -12.37 8.07 -12.59
CA CYS A 290 -11.62 8.83 -11.59
C CYS A 290 -12.45 9.99 -11.03
N LEU A 291 -12.54 10.08 -9.70
CA LEU A 291 -13.26 11.14 -8.97
C LEU A 291 -12.32 12.18 -8.35
N ALA A 292 -11.09 11.76 -8.03
CA ALA A 292 -10.07 12.58 -7.39
C ALA A 292 -8.69 11.98 -7.67
N GLY A 293 -7.72 12.86 -7.89
CA GLY A 293 -6.30 12.55 -8.07
C GLY A 293 -5.54 13.81 -8.51
N ASP A 294 -4.26 13.89 -8.14
CA ASP A 294 -3.39 15.01 -8.50
C ASP A 294 -2.97 14.96 -9.97
N SER A 295 -2.34 16.01 -10.50
CA SER A 295 -1.78 15.98 -11.85
C SER A 295 -0.72 14.88 -11.98
N LEU A 296 -0.77 14.11 -13.06
CA LEU A 296 0.21 13.06 -13.38
C LEU A 296 1.43 13.65 -14.09
N ASP A 297 1.19 14.38 -15.18
CA ASP A 297 2.23 15.08 -15.93
C ASP A 297 1.62 16.23 -16.77
N ARG A 298 2.45 16.90 -17.56
CA ARG A 298 2.08 18.08 -18.35
C ARG A 298 1.29 17.77 -19.63
N GLU A 299 1.39 16.56 -20.15
CA GLU A 299 0.69 16.12 -21.36
C GLU A 299 -0.74 15.68 -21.02
N ILE A 300 -0.89 14.85 -19.99
CA ILE A 300 -2.18 14.23 -19.65
C ILE A 300 -2.90 14.90 -18.47
N ALA A 301 -2.25 15.85 -17.78
CA ALA A 301 -2.75 16.50 -16.58
C ALA A 301 -3.24 15.48 -15.54
N ASP A 302 -4.46 15.59 -15.03
CA ASP A 302 -5.03 14.68 -14.02
C ASP A 302 -5.86 13.52 -14.62
N VAL A 303 -6.18 13.54 -15.92
CA VAL A 303 -7.03 12.52 -16.58
C VAL A 303 -8.42 12.35 -15.93
N VAL A 304 -8.84 13.25 -15.03
CA VAL A 304 -10.10 13.14 -14.30
C VAL A 304 -11.25 13.36 -15.29
N GLY A 305 -12.15 12.38 -15.39
CA GLY A 305 -13.25 12.41 -16.36
C GLY A 305 -12.85 12.04 -17.79
N HIS A 306 -11.59 11.71 -18.05
CA HIS A 306 -11.09 11.25 -19.35
C HIS A 306 -10.93 9.72 -19.39
N GLY A 307 -10.82 9.14 -20.58
CA GLY A 307 -10.68 7.68 -20.78
C GLY A 307 -10.53 7.32 -22.25
N ILE A 308 -10.50 6.03 -22.56
CA ILE A 308 -10.42 5.55 -23.95
C ILE A 308 -11.83 5.69 -24.59
N PRO A 309 -11.98 6.42 -25.70
CA PRO A 309 -13.26 6.55 -26.39
C PRO A 309 -13.87 5.18 -26.72
N GLY A 310 -15.13 4.98 -26.36
CA GLY A 310 -15.87 3.73 -26.61
C GLY A 310 -15.57 2.58 -25.63
N VAL A 311 -14.64 2.75 -24.68
CA VAL A 311 -14.37 1.74 -23.64
C VAL A 311 -15.13 2.13 -22.36
N PRO A 312 -16.02 1.26 -21.85
CA PRO A 312 -16.73 1.52 -20.59
C PRO A 312 -15.78 1.48 -19.40
N LYS A 313 -16.09 2.27 -18.36
CA LYS A 313 -15.32 2.29 -17.12
C LYS A 313 -15.57 1.02 -16.29
N LEU A 314 -14.49 0.43 -15.79
CA LEU A 314 -14.51 -0.87 -15.13
C LEU A 314 -14.66 -0.79 -13.60
N PHE A 315 -14.49 0.39 -13.01
CA PHE A 315 -14.63 0.66 -11.58
C PHE A 315 -14.69 2.17 -11.32
N THR A 316 -15.15 2.58 -10.16
CA THR A 316 -14.98 3.95 -9.64
C THR A 316 -13.63 4.05 -8.92
N TYR A 317 -12.87 5.12 -9.16
CA TYR A 317 -11.52 5.30 -8.64
C TYR A 317 -11.34 6.65 -7.95
N ALA A 318 -10.62 6.67 -6.83
CA ALA A 318 -10.10 7.91 -6.25
C ALA A 318 -8.69 7.66 -5.68
N ARG A 319 -7.78 8.59 -5.94
CA ARG A 319 -6.43 8.59 -5.37
C ARG A 319 -6.22 9.83 -4.52
N TYR A 320 -5.57 9.62 -3.38
CA TYR A 320 -5.10 10.69 -2.52
C TYR A 320 -3.61 10.52 -2.31
N ASN A 321 -2.83 11.51 -2.73
CA ASN A 321 -1.38 11.51 -2.58
C ASN A 321 -0.89 12.93 -2.26
N ALA A 322 0.38 13.05 -1.86
CA ALA A 322 1.01 14.34 -1.64
C ALA A 322 2.09 14.59 -2.70
N GLU A 323 2.11 15.77 -3.32
CA GLU A 323 3.27 16.26 -4.07
C GLU A 323 4.23 16.90 -3.05
N LEU A 324 5.36 16.25 -2.79
CA LEU A 324 6.32 16.65 -1.75
C LEU A 324 7.38 17.64 -2.24
N SER A 325 7.22 18.18 -3.45
CA SER A 325 8.05 19.28 -3.94
C SER A 325 7.70 20.59 -3.23
N ARG A 326 8.54 21.62 -3.39
CA ARG A 326 8.25 22.95 -2.85
C ARG A 326 6.89 23.48 -3.36
N GLU A 327 6.65 23.34 -4.66
CA GLU A 327 5.40 23.76 -5.31
C GLU A 327 4.19 22.99 -4.75
N GLY A 328 4.33 21.66 -4.58
CA GLY A 328 3.28 20.84 -4.00
C GLY A 328 2.95 21.19 -2.55
N LEU A 329 3.98 21.42 -1.72
CA LEU A 329 3.80 21.84 -0.33
C LEU A 329 3.19 23.25 -0.23
N ASP A 330 3.52 24.17 -1.14
CA ASP A 330 2.89 25.49 -1.21
C ASP A 330 1.42 25.39 -1.59
N ALA A 331 1.07 24.52 -2.56
CA ALA A 331 -0.31 24.24 -2.94
C ALA A 331 -1.13 23.62 -1.80
N LEU A 332 -0.48 22.87 -0.91
CA LEU A 332 -1.09 22.34 0.33
C LEU A 332 -1.19 23.39 1.46
N GLY A 333 -0.65 24.60 1.26
CA GLY A 333 -0.62 25.67 2.25
C GLY A 333 0.40 25.44 3.36
N LEU A 334 1.52 24.77 3.05
CA LEU A 334 2.58 24.40 3.98
C LEU A 334 3.96 25.00 3.59
N PRO A 335 4.08 26.34 3.43
CA PRO A 335 5.34 27.00 3.03
C PRO A 335 6.46 26.82 4.07
N GLN A 336 6.11 26.56 5.33
CA GLN A 336 7.06 26.38 6.43
C GLN A 336 7.77 25.03 6.41
N ILE A 337 7.17 24.00 5.81
CA ILE A 337 7.75 22.65 5.77
C ILE A 337 8.77 22.61 4.64
N LYS A 338 9.98 22.16 4.95
CA LYS A 338 11.02 21.99 3.94
C LYS A 338 10.83 20.66 3.20
N PRO A 339 10.91 20.62 1.85
CA PRO A 339 10.75 19.38 1.09
C PRO A 339 11.63 18.22 1.59
N GLU A 340 12.89 18.49 1.92
CA GLU A 340 13.85 17.49 2.39
C GLU A 340 13.42 16.76 3.67
N PHE A 341 12.61 17.39 4.52
CA PHE A 341 12.12 16.80 5.77
C PHE A 341 11.06 15.73 5.53
N VAL A 342 10.30 15.85 4.44
CA VAL A 342 9.15 14.98 4.15
C VAL A 342 9.38 14.05 2.97
N GLN A 343 10.43 14.27 2.19
CA GLN A 343 10.81 13.41 1.07
C GLN A 343 11.59 12.15 1.49
N GLN A 344 12.31 12.20 2.61
CA GLN A 344 13.10 11.07 3.11
C GLN A 344 12.21 9.92 3.58
N MET A 345 12.60 8.68 3.24
CA MET A 345 11.83 7.46 3.56
C MET A 345 12.22 6.83 4.91
N ASP A 346 13.29 7.33 5.53
CA ASP A 346 13.93 6.82 6.75
C ASP A 346 14.03 7.87 7.87
N SER A 347 13.65 9.13 7.60
CA SER A 347 13.76 10.21 8.59
C SER A 347 12.59 10.21 9.59
N VAL A 348 12.86 9.70 10.79
CA VAL A 348 11.90 9.66 11.90
C VAL A 348 11.79 10.98 12.66
N GLU A 349 12.71 11.92 12.42
CA GLU A 349 12.75 13.22 13.10
C GLU A 349 11.60 14.14 12.66
N HIS A 350 11.06 13.93 11.46
CA HIS A 350 10.07 14.80 10.83
C HIS A 350 8.66 14.19 10.72
N ILE A 351 8.33 13.25 11.60
CA ILE A 351 7.00 12.63 11.63
C ILE A 351 5.90 13.69 11.80
N ALA A 352 6.13 14.73 12.60
CA ALA A 352 5.14 15.78 12.85
C ALA A 352 4.80 16.57 11.57
N GLU A 353 5.81 16.93 10.78
CA GLU A 353 5.68 17.59 9.48
C GLU A 353 4.98 16.66 8.48
N MET A 354 5.36 15.38 8.42
CA MET A 354 4.68 14.40 7.57
C MET A 354 3.19 14.25 7.94
N GLN A 355 2.86 14.26 9.24
CA GLN A 355 1.46 14.26 9.66
C GLN A 355 0.72 15.54 9.25
N GLU A 356 1.40 16.70 9.26
CA GLU A 356 0.81 17.95 8.79
C GLU A 356 0.49 17.90 7.29
N VAL A 357 1.41 17.36 6.48
CA VAL A 357 1.19 17.08 5.06
C VAL A 357 0.00 16.14 4.86
N GLY A 358 -0.03 15.01 5.57
CA GLY A 358 -1.13 14.05 5.49
C GLY A 358 -2.49 14.65 5.86
N ARG A 359 -2.55 15.48 6.91
CA ARG A 359 -3.77 16.22 7.28
C ARG A 359 -4.17 17.27 6.25
N ALA A 360 -3.23 17.89 5.55
CA ALA A 360 -3.54 18.82 4.47
C ALA A 360 -4.17 18.09 3.27
N VAL A 361 -3.57 16.97 2.83
CA VAL A 361 -4.12 16.12 1.77
C VAL A 361 -5.48 15.55 2.16
N ALA A 362 -5.65 15.14 3.43
CA ALA A 362 -6.91 14.59 3.94
C ALA A 362 -8.12 15.51 3.70
N LYS A 363 -7.94 16.83 3.63
CA LYS A 363 -9.02 17.80 3.32
C LYS A 363 -9.62 17.59 1.92
N THR A 364 -8.90 16.92 1.00
CA THR A 364 -9.39 16.58 -0.34
C THR A 364 -10.34 15.38 -0.35
N VAL A 365 -10.39 14.59 0.74
CA VAL A 365 -11.33 13.48 0.90
C VAL A 365 -12.74 14.02 1.10
N LYS A 366 -13.62 13.80 0.11
CA LYS A 366 -15.02 14.27 0.13
C LYS A 366 -15.97 13.08 0.28
N ARG A 367 -17.07 13.28 1.01
CA ARG A 367 -18.17 12.29 1.13
C ARG A 367 -18.70 11.82 -0.22
N THR A 368 -18.74 12.71 -1.20
CA THR A 368 -19.21 12.42 -2.56
C THR A 368 -18.37 11.36 -3.26
N HIS A 369 -17.11 11.15 -2.87
CA HIS A 369 -16.26 10.11 -3.42
C HIS A 369 -16.74 8.69 -3.04
N PHE A 370 -17.56 8.57 -1.99
CA PHE A 370 -18.11 7.30 -1.49
C PHE A 370 -19.61 7.15 -1.77
N ALA A 371 -20.28 8.13 -2.39
CA ALA A 371 -21.74 8.19 -2.47
C ALA A 371 -22.39 6.99 -3.20
N GLY A 372 -21.73 6.41 -4.20
CA GLY A 372 -22.20 5.21 -4.90
C GLY A 372 -21.98 3.90 -4.13
N PHE A 373 -21.27 3.96 -3.00
CA PHE A 373 -20.82 2.82 -2.21
C PHE A 373 -20.98 3.13 -0.72
N PRO A 374 -22.20 3.34 -0.21
CA PRO A 374 -22.40 3.70 1.19
C PRO A 374 -21.91 2.57 2.13
N PRO A 375 -21.49 2.93 3.36
CA PRO A 375 -21.28 1.93 4.41
C PRO A 375 -22.58 1.17 4.69
N ALA A 376 -22.44 -0.09 5.12
CA ALA A 376 -23.56 -0.99 5.38
C ALA A 376 -24.39 -0.58 6.61
#